data_AF-A0A938EA09-F1
#
_entry.id   AF-A0A938EA09-F1
#
_cell.length_a   1.000
_cell.length_b   1.000
_cell.length_c   1.000
_cell.angle_alpha   90.00
_cell.angle_beta   90.00
_cell.angle_gamma   90.00
#
_symmetry.space_group_name_H-M   'P 1'
#
loop_
_entity.id
_entity.type
_entity.pdbx_description
1 polymer ?
#
loop_
_entity_poly.entity_id
_entity_poly.type
_entity_poly.pdbx_seq_one_letter_code
_entity_poly.pdbx_strand_id
1 'polypeptide(L)'
;MSEGQRAGQGGHELAYAEPEKIKSIDAEFLAGHRFPYQEDMSLVEDLDLLALTPGEDINWLEDITLLEEDGVPAVFDRYSNAFLKIYFPIPAGREDEIARKVLMKHLVSGNSYGIQLKEIHCKFPQPELGSWVEDSKTVGTSYTPPVLEGWEKPAGH
;
A
#
# COMPACT_ATOMS: atom_id res chain seq x y z
N MET A 1 1.51 -47.57 6.02
CA MET A 1 1.92 -47.07 4.70
C MET A 1 0.79 -46.14 4.24
N SER A 2 0.82 -44.87 4.62
CA SER A 2 1.42 -43.73 3.89
C SER A 2 0.68 -43.38 2.59
N GLU A 3 -0.40 -42.61 2.70
CA GLU A 3 -0.87 -41.74 1.62
C GLU A 3 -0.56 -40.30 2.03
N GLY A 4 0.45 -39.72 1.37
CA GLY A 4 0.96 -38.38 1.62
C GLY A 4 0.24 -37.34 0.77
N GLN A 5 -0.05 -36.22 1.42
CA GLN A 5 -0.60 -34.99 0.87
C GLN A 5 0.10 -34.51 -0.42
N ARG A 6 -0.69 -34.09 -1.41
CA ARG A 6 -0.38 -32.94 -2.29
C ARG A 6 -1.68 -32.25 -2.71
N ALA A 7 -2.07 -31.24 -1.96
CA ALA A 7 -3.00 -30.22 -2.43
C ALA A 7 -2.45 -28.87 -1.96
N GLY A 8 -2.22 -27.93 -2.88
CA GLY A 8 -1.82 -26.57 -2.49
C GLY A 8 -0.94 -25.76 -3.46
N GLN A 9 -0.84 -26.09 -4.75
CA GLN A 9 0.01 -25.30 -5.68
C GLN A 9 -0.69 -24.80 -6.96
N GLY A 10 -1.99 -25.07 -7.17
CA GLY A 10 -2.66 -24.76 -8.45
C GLY A 10 -3.45 -23.45 -8.52
N GLY A 11 -3.66 -22.74 -7.40
CA GLY A 11 -4.57 -21.58 -7.37
C GLY A 11 -3.96 -20.28 -7.91
N HIS A 12 -2.65 -20.11 -7.72
CA HIS A 12 -1.93 -18.87 -8.02
C HIS A 12 -1.82 -18.66 -9.54
N GLU A 13 -1.31 -19.65 -10.28
CA GLU A 13 -1.00 -19.56 -11.72
C GLU A 13 -2.24 -19.25 -12.60
N LEU A 14 -3.42 -19.74 -12.21
CA LEU A 14 -4.68 -19.49 -12.92
C LEU A 14 -5.23 -18.08 -12.70
N ALA A 15 -4.95 -17.43 -11.57
CA ALA A 15 -5.42 -16.07 -11.28
C ALA A 15 -4.71 -15.01 -12.15
N TYR A 16 -3.47 -15.27 -12.57
CA TYR A 16 -2.66 -14.32 -13.36
C TYR A 16 -2.86 -14.40 -14.87
N ALA A 17 -3.45 -15.50 -15.37
CA ALA A 17 -3.80 -15.65 -16.79
C ALA A 17 -5.12 -14.92 -17.16
N GLU A 18 -5.95 -14.62 -16.16
CA GLU A 18 -7.25 -13.97 -16.32
C GLU A 18 -7.34 -12.76 -15.35
N PRO A 19 -6.76 -11.59 -15.71
CA PRO A 19 -6.66 -10.44 -14.80
C PRO A 19 -8.02 -9.94 -14.29
N GLU A 20 -9.10 -10.27 -14.99
CA GLU A 20 -10.49 -9.96 -14.65
C GLU A 20 -11.02 -10.74 -13.42
N LYS A 21 -10.23 -11.70 -12.89
CA LYS A 21 -10.58 -12.54 -11.73
C LYS A 21 -9.68 -12.33 -10.51
N ILE A 22 -8.80 -11.32 -10.54
CA ILE A 22 -7.95 -10.98 -9.39
C ILE A 22 -8.85 -10.52 -8.23
N LYS A 23 -8.91 -11.33 -7.16
CA LYS A 23 -9.80 -11.13 -6.01
C LYS A 23 -9.28 -10.06 -5.03
N SER A 24 -8.00 -9.75 -5.10
CA SER A 24 -7.30 -8.80 -4.25
C SER A 24 -6.04 -8.32 -4.97
N ILE A 25 -5.66 -7.06 -4.75
CA ILE A 25 -4.43 -6.50 -5.30
C ILE A 25 -3.47 -6.33 -4.12
N ASP A 26 -2.26 -6.88 -4.23
CA ASP A 26 -1.20 -6.64 -3.26
C ASP A 26 -0.24 -5.54 -3.73
N ALA A 27 0.43 -4.90 -2.78
CA ALA A 27 1.32 -3.78 -3.03
C ALA A 27 2.52 -4.18 -3.91
N GLU A 28 2.95 -5.45 -3.84
CA GLU A 28 4.04 -6.00 -4.65
C GLU A 28 3.68 -6.05 -6.13
N PHE A 29 2.45 -6.47 -6.44
CA PHE A 29 1.95 -6.48 -7.81
C PHE A 29 1.90 -5.06 -8.38
N LEU A 30 1.39 -4.10 -7.61
CA LEU A 30 1.33 -2.69 -8.03
C LEU A 30 2.71 -2.07 -8.23
N ALA A 31 3.65 -2.37 -7.34
CA ALA A 31 5.01 -1.83 -7.40
C ALA A 31 5.93 -2.59 -8.38
N GLY A 32 5.58 -3.82 -8.75
CA GLY A 32 6.42 -4.73 -9.53
C GLY A 32 7.64 -5.25 -8.76
N HIS A 33 7.70 -5.05 -7.45
CA HIS A 33 8.79 -5.50 -6.59
C HIS A 33 8.35 -5.64 -5.13
N ARG A 34 9.18 -6.31 -4.33
CA ARG A 34 9.03 -6.38 -2.87
C ARG A 34 9.72 -5.23 -2.16
N PHE A 35 9.25 -4.92 -0.96
CA PHE A 35 9.88 -3.96 -0.08
C PHE A 35 10.66 -4.68 1.03
N PRO A 36 11.88 -4.24 1.37
CA PRO A 36 12.72 -4.94 2.35
C PRO A 36 12.05 -5.18 3.72
N TYR A 37 11.25 -4.23 4.20
CA TYR A 37 10.53 -4.33 5.47
C TYR A 37 9.36 -5.33 5.46
N GLN A 38 9.07 -5.99 4.34
CA GLN A 38 8.16 -7.14 4.33
C GLN A 38 8.85 -8.42 4.78
N GLU A 39 10.19 -8.50 4.66
CA GLU A 39 10.97 -9.70 4.94
C GLU A 39 11.85 -9.56 6.20
N ASP A 40 12.12 -8.32 6.65
CA ASP A 40 12.98 -8.04 7.80
C ASP A 40 12.30 -7.14 8.83
N MET A 41 11.97 -7.73 10.00
CA MET A 41 11.35 -7.04 11.13
C MET A 41 12.24 -5.94 11.72
N SER A 42 13.57 -6.07 11.64
CA SER A 42 14.50 -5.08 12.22
C SER A 42 14.39 -3.71 11.54
N LEU A 43 13.85 -3.66 10.32
CA LEU A 43 13.62 -2.42 9.58
C LEU A 43 12.40 -1.62 10.08
N VAL A 44 11.59 -2.21 10.97
CA VAL A 44 10.36 -1.61 11.49
C VAL A 44 10.25 -1.64 13.02
N GLU A 45 11.00 -2.49 13.71
CA GLU A 45 10.82 -2.73 15.15
C GLU A 45 11.02 -1.48 16.02
N ASP A 46 11.96 -0.61 15.63
CA ASP A 46 12.32 0.61 16.36
C ASP A 46 11.50 1.84 15.95
N LEU A 47 10.51 1.68 15.07
CA LEU A 47 9.69 2.81 14.64
C LEU A 47 8.82 3.31 15.80
N ASP A 48 8.92 4.60 16.09
CA ASP A 48 8.03 5.29 17.01
C ASP A 48 6.72 5.63 16.30
N LEU A 49 5.68 4.83 16.58
CA LEU A 49 4.36 5.04 15.98
C LEU A 49 3.75 6.39 16.36
N LEU A 50 4.02 6.92 17.56
CA LEU A 50 3.48 8.21 17.96
C LEU A 50 4.17 9.34 17.20
N ALA A 51 5.50 9.27 17.05
CA ALA A 51 6.24 10.25 16.28
C ALA A 51 5.90 10.22 14.78
N LEU A 52 5.59 9.04 14.23
CA LEU A 52 5.23 8.87 12.82
C LEU A 52 3.76 9.16 12.52
N THR A 53 2.93 9.29 13.55
CA THR A 53 1.50 9.57 13.39
C THR A 53 1.27 11.05 13.17
N PRO A 54 0.68 11.44 12.03
CA PRO A 54 0.40 12.85 11.79
C PRO A 54 -0.76 13.35 12.65
N GLY A 55 -0.55 14.46 13.35
CA GLY A 55 -1.57 15.11 14.16
C GLY A 55 -1.77 14.49 15.54
N GLU A 56 -2.75 15.02 16.28
CA GLU A 56 -3.02 14.60 17.68
C GLU A 56 -4.03 13.45 17.79
N ASP A 57 -4.68 13.08 16.68
CA ASP A 57 -5.70 12.03 16.65
C ASP A 57 -5.02 10.67 16.44
N ILE A 58 -4.93 9.87 17.50
CA ILE A 58 -4.34 8.52 17.45
C ILE A 58 -5.34 7.44 17.03
N ASN A 59 -6.65 7.75 16.96
CA ASN A 59 -7.70 6.75 16.78
C ASN A 59 -7.53 5.97 15.46
N TRP A 60 -6.96 6.62 14.43
CA TRP A 60 -6.74 5.96 13.15
C TRP A 60 -5.63 4.90 13.19
N LEU A 61 -4.66 4.99 14.12
CA LEU A 61 -3.70 3.90 14.33
C LEU A 61 -4.41 2.68 14.88
N GLU A 62 -5.36 2.88 15.80
CA GLU A 62 -6.12 1.79 16.42
C GLU A 62 -6.92 0.99 15.37
N ASP A 63 -7.42 1.67 14.34
CA ASP A 63 -8.10 1.07 13.18
C ASP A 63 -7.21 0.21 12.27
N ILE A 64 -5.88 0.23 12.45
CA ILE A 64 -4.96 -0.66 11.74
C ILE A 64 -4.79 -1.93 12.56
N THR A 65 -5.18 -3.05 11.96
CA THR A 65 -5.03 -4.39 12.54
C THR A 65 -4.30 -5.33 11.58
N LEU A 66 -3.74 -6.40 12.12
CA LEU A 66 -3.21 -7.49 11.31
C LEU A 66 -4.38 -8.24 10.65
N LEU A 67 -4.29 -8.40 9.34
CA LEU A 67 -5.20 -9.15 8.51
C LEU A 67 -4.45 -10.32 7.86
N GLU A 68 -5.13 -11.02 6.97
CA GLU A 68 -4.56 -12.12 6.19
C GLU A 68 -4.98 -11.97 4.73
N GLU A 69 -4.03 -12.20 3.83
CA GLU A 69 -4.24 -12.25 2.38
C GLU A 69 -3.57 -13.51 1.84
N ASP A 70 -4.32 -14.38 1.16
CA ASP A 70 -3.83 -15.67 0.63
C ASP A 70 -3.13 -16.57 1.67
N GLY A 71 -3.56 -16.56 2.93
CA GLY A 71 -2.91 -17.30 4.00
C GLY A 71 -1.61 -16.68 4.50
N VAL A 72 -1.31 -15.45 4.09
CA VAL A 72 -0.13 -14.68 4.51
C VAL A 72 -0.59 -13.51 5.39
N PRO A 73 0.03 -13.28 6.55
CA PRO A 73 -0.24 -12.09 7.35
C PRO A 73 -0.05 -10.81 6.52
N ALA A 74 -0.99 -9.88 6.60
CA ALA A 74 -0.97 -8.67 5.79
C ALA A 74 -1.59 -7.49 6.52
N VAL A 75 -1.23 -6.27 6.11
CA VAL A 75 -1.88 -5.03 6.55
C VAL A 75 -2.50 -4.33 5.34
N PHE A 76 -3.69 -3.77 5.51
CA PHE A 76 -4.40 -3.09 4.41
C PHE A 76 -3.95 -1.63 4.28
N ASP A 77 -3.41 -1.26 3.13
CA ASP A 77 -3.14 0.12 2.78
C ASP A 77 -4.36 0.76 2.10
N ARG A 78 -5.02 1.68 2.81
CA ARG A 78 -6.16 2.44 2.31
C ARG A 78 -5.80 3.40 1.17
N TYR A 79 -4.56 3.88 1.07
CA TYR A 79 -4.16 4.81 0.00
C TYR A 79 -4.10 4.11 -1.36
N SER A 80 -3.60 2.87 -1.41
CA SER A 80 -3.55 2.08 -2.64
C SER A 80 -4.73 1.12 -2.80
N ASN A 81 -5.56 0.94 -1.77
CA ASN A 81 -6.56 -0.14 -1.67
C ASN A 81 -5.95 -1.51 -1.95
N ALA A 82 -4.79 -1.79 -1.34
CA ALA A 82 -4.03 -3.01 -1.56
C ALA A 82 -3.54 -3.60 -0.24
N PHE A 83 -3.30 -4.91 -0.22
CA PHE A 83 -2.67 -5.58 0.91
C PHE A 83 -1.15 -5.51 0.83
N LEU A 84 -0.50 -5.25 1.96
CA LEU A 84 0.94 -5.34 2.15
C LEU A 84 1.24 -6.57 3.00
N LYS A 85 1.73 -7.62 2.34
CA LYS A 85 2.06 -8.92 2.97
C LYS A 85 3.31 -8.82 3.85
N ILE A 86 3.34 -9.59 4.94
CA ILE A 86 4.42 -9.68 5.92
C ILE A 86 4.94 -11.12 5.93
N TYR A 87 6.22 -11.29 5.62
CA TYR A 87 6.86 -12.60 5.40
C TYR A 87 7.79 -13.05 6.53
N PHE A 88 7.92 -12.26 7.59
CA PHE A 88 8.66 -12.65 8.79
C PHE A 88 7.72 -13.12 9.92
N PRO A 89 8.20 -13.95 10.85
CA PRO A 89 7.41 -14.36 12.01
C PRO A 89 7.04 -13.16 12.88
N ILE A 90 5.74 -12.97 13.13
CA ILE A 90 5.25 -11.90 14.00
C ILE A 90 5.19 -12.43 15.45
N PRO A 91 5.80 -11.73 16.43
CA PRO A 91 5.73 -12.14 17.83
C PRO A 91 4.29 -12.12 18.35
N ALA A 92 3.91 -13.17 19.08
CA ALA A 92 2.57 -13.28 19.66
C ALA A 92 2.26 -12.12 20.61
N GLY A 93 1.08 -11.52 20.48
CA GLY A 93 0.65 -10.35 21.24
C GLY A 93 1.17 -9.00 20.69
N ARG A 94 1.90 -9.00 19.56
CA ARG A 94 2.39 -7.79 18.88
C ARG A 94 1.86 -7.66 17.44
N GLU A 95 0.82 -8.40 17.09
CA GLU A 95 0.29 -8.52 15.73
C GLU A 95 -0.09 -7.17 15.14
N ASP A 96 -0.99 -6.43 15.80
CA ASP A 96 -1.45 -5.14 15.32
C ASP A 96 -0.37 -4.05 15.43
N GLU A 97 0.51 -4.14 16.44
CA GLU A 97 1.65 -3.23 16.58
C GLU A 97 2.59 -3.33 15.38
N ILE A 98 2.94 -4.56 14.99
CA ILE A 98 3.81 -4.81 13.85
C ILE A 98 3.12 -4.46 12.53
N ALA A 99 1.83 -4.78 12.38
CA ALA A 99 1.04 -4.36 11.21
C ALA A 99 1.08 -2.83 11.02
N ARG A 100 0.85 -2.07 12.10
CA ARG A 100 0.97 -0.61 12.12
C ARG A 100 2.35 -0.15 11.69
N LYS A 101 3.41 -0.72 12.28
CA LYS A 101 4.80 -0.33 11.98
C LYS A 101 5.17 -0.60 10.52
N VAL A 102 4.75 -1.73 9.97
CA VAL A 102 4.94 -2.07 8.55
C VAL A 102 4.21 -1.08 7.65
N LEU A 103 2.94 -0.79 7.92
CA LEU A 103 2.18 0.20 7.14
C LEU A 103 2.80 1.60 7.27
N MET A 104 3.24 2.00 8.47
CA MET A 104 3.88 3.30 8.67
C MET A 104 5.14 3.41 7.85
N LYS A 105 6.01 2.39 7.91
CA LYS A 105 7.22 2.35 7.09
C LYS A 105 6.89 2.49 5.60
N HIS A 106 5.84 1.82 5.14
CA HIS A 106 5.40 1.88 3.75
C HIS A 106 4.97 3.29 3.34
N LEU A 107 4.12 3.94 4.15
CA LEU A 107 3.59 5.29 3.87
C LEU A 107 4.67 6.37 3.93
N VAL A 108 5.48 6.40 4.99
CA VAL A 108 6.51 7.45 5.17
C VAL A 108 7.66 7.32 4.18
N SER A 109 7.88 6.12 3.62
CA SER A 109 8.84 5.90 2.54
C SER A 109 8.29 6.26 1.16
N GLY A 110 7.02 6.68 1.06
CA GLY A 110 6.36 6.98 -0.22
C GLY A 110 6.10 5.76 -1.10
N ASN A 111 6.10 4.56 -0.51
CA ASN A 111 5.99 3.31 -1.25
C ASN A 111 4.55 2.91 -1.58
N SER A 112 3.57 3.53 -0.93
CA SER A 112 2.17 3.35 -1.30
C SER A 112 1.97 3.75 -2.75
N TYR A 113 1.39 2.83 -3.54
CA TYR A 113 1.13 3.11 -4.95
C TYR A 113 0.24 4.34 -5.13
N GLY A 114 -0.71 4.57 -4.20
CA GLY A 114 -1.53 5.78 -4.20
C GLY A 114 -0.73 7.08 -4.01
N ILE A 115 0.41 7.02 -3.30
CA ILE A 115 1.34 8.14 -3.16
C ILE A 115 2.15 8.32 -4.46
N GLN A 116 2.73 7.24 -5.00
CA GLN A 116 3.53 7.30 -6.23
C GLN A 116 2.76 7.88 -7.42
N LEU A 117 1.48 7.54 -7.55
CA LEU A 117 0.62 8.05 -8.60
C LEU A 117 0.40 9.57 -8.52
N LYS A 118 0.60 10.20 -7.36
CA LYS A 118 0.36 11.64 -7.20
C LYS A 118 1.29 12.48 -8.07
N GLU A 119 2.55 12.08 -8.24
CA GLU A 119 3.49 12.82 -9.08
C GLU A 119 3.03 12.89 -10.54
N ILE A 120 2.39 11.82 -11.01
CA ILE A 120 1.96 11.67 -12.41
C ILE A 120 0.57 12.26 -12.63
N HIS A 121 -0.34 12.08 -11.67
CA HIS A 121 -1.78 12.30 -11.88
C HIS A 121 -2.40 13.44 -11.07
N CYS A 122 -1.68 14.06 -10.13
CA CYS A 122 -2.26 15.18 -9.38
C CYS A 122 -2.59 16.35 -10.29
N LYS A 123 -3.85 16.77 -10.25
CA LYS A 123 -4.35 17.92 -11.02
C LYS A 123 -4.17 19.24 -10.29
N PHE A 124 -4.18 19.20 -8.97
CA PHE A 124 -4.12 20.37 -8.10
C PHE A 124 -2.91 20.27 -7.17
N PRO A 125 -2.24 21.40 -6.86
CA PRO A 125 -1.14 21.45 -5.92
C PRO A 125 -1.51 20.82 -4.57
N GLN A 126 -0.73 19.84 -4.14
CA GLN A 126 -0.88 19.20 -2.83
C GLN A 126 0.44 18.55 -2.39
N PRO A 127 0.65 18.32 -1.08
CA PRO A 127 1.82 17.58 -0.61
C PRO A 127 1.77 16.11 -1.05
N GLU A 128 2.90 15.60 -1.55
CA GLU A 128 3.05 14.24 -2.07
C GLU A 128 2.79 13.19 -0.98
N LEU A 129 3.55 13.27 0.09
CA LEU A 129 3.47 12.42 1.28
C LEU A 129 2.47 12.97 2.30
N GLY A 130 1.69 14.01 1.96
CA GLY A 130 0.72 14.58 2.88
C GLY A 130 1.37 14.97 4.21
N SER A 131 0.73 14.58 5.31
CA SER A 131 1.20 14.84 6.67
C SER A 131 2.20 13.78 7.19
N TRP A 132 2.60 12.80 6.38
CA TRP A 132 3.46 11.67 6.81
C TRP A 132 4.92 12.06 7.06
N VAL A 133 5.38 13.15 6.44
CA VAL A 133 6.74 13.67 6.64
C VAL A 133 6.70 15.19 6.66
N GLU A 134 7.63 15.78 7.40
CA GLU A 134 7.90 17.22 7.32
C GLU A 134 8.42 17.58 5.91
N ASP A 135 8.12 18.80 5.46
CA ASP A 135 8.58 19.36 4.17
C ASP A 135 8.28 18.49 2.93
N SER A 136 7.15 17.78 2.94
CA SER A 136 6.72 17.01 1.78
C SER A 136 6.60 17.89 0.52
N LYS A 137 7.25 17.44 -0.57
CA LYS A 137 7.22 18.09 -1.88
C LYS A 137 5.78 18.33 -2.35
N THR A 138 5.53 19.50 -2.94
CA THR A 138 4.27 19.80 -3.63
C THR A 138 4.26 19.18 -5.03
N VAL A 139 3.22 18.38 -5.33
CA VAL A 139 2.95 17.77 -6.64
C VAL A 139 1.67 18.36 -7.24
N GLY A 140 1.45 18.14 -8.55
CA GLY A 140 0.26 18.65 -9.26
C GLY A 140 0.32 20.13 -9.63
N THR A 141 1.52 20.71 -9.74
CA THR A 141 1.76 22.10 -10.17
C THR A 141 1.85 22.26 -11.69
N SER A 142 1.99 21.15 -12.43
CA SER A 142 2.24 21.13 -13.88
C SER A 142 1.18 20.36 -14.68
N TYR A 143 0.00 20.14 -14.11
CA TYR A 143 -1.07 19.41 -14.80
C TYR A 143 -1.49 20.15 -16.08
N THR A 144 -1.48 19.42 -17.19
CA THR A 144 -2.02 19.88 -18.47
C THR A 144 -3.26 19.04 -18.79
N PRO A 145 -4.43 19.64 -19.06
CA PRO A 145 -5.62 18.88 -19.41
C PRO A 145 -5.38 18.09 -20.71
N PRO A 146 -5.86 16.83 -20.79
CA PRO A 146 -5.80 16.07 -22.04
C PRO A 146 -6.60 16.81 -23.12
N VAL A 147 -5.97 17.01 -24.28
CA VAL A 147 -6.62 17.58 -25.47
C VAL A 147 -7.08 16.41 -26.33
N LEU A 148 -8.38 16.29 -26.55
CA LEU A 148 -8.95 15.33 -27.49
C LEU A 148 -8.88 15.93 -28.90
N GLU A 149 -8.15 15.28 -29.80
CA GLU A 149 -8.06 15.71 -31.19
C GLU A 149 -9.46 15.77 -31.83
N GLY A 150 -9.79 16.91 -32.44
CA GLY A 150 -11.11 17.15 -33.04
C GLY A 150 -12.25 17.43 -32.06
N TRP A 151 -12.00 17.49 -30.76
CA TRP A 151 -13.01 17.90 -29.78
C TRP A 151 -12.92 19.40 -29.51
N GLU A 152 -13.96 20.14 -29.89
CA GLU A 152 -14.15 21.54 -29.52
C GLU A 152 -15.09 21.63 -28.31
N LYS A 153 -14.73 22.47 -27.33
CA LYS A 153 -15.62 22.76 -26.20
C LYS A 153 -16.93 23.35 -26.74
N PRO A 154 -18.10 22.79 -26.39
CA PRO A 154 -19.38 23.37 -26.79
C PRO A 154 -19.48 24.84 -26.39
N ALA A 155 -20.01 25.68 -27.29
CA ALA A 155 -20.24 27.08 -26.99
C ALA A 155 -21.39 27.20 -25.97
N GLY A 156 -21.05 27.57 -24.73
CA GLY A 156 -22.01 27.92 -23.69
C GLY A 156 -21.84 27.14 -22.39
N HIS A 157 -21.36 27.85 -21.37
CA HIS A 157 -21.69 27.63 -19.95
C HIS A 157 -21.93 28.99 -19.32
#